data_AF-A0A3C0L1M8-F1
#
_entry.id   AF-A0A3C0L1M8-F1
#
_cell.length_a   1.000
_cell.length_b   1.000
_cell.length_c   1.000
_cell.angle_alpha   90.00
_cell.angle_beta   90.00
_cell.angle_gamma   90.00
#
_symmetry.space_group_name_H-M   'P 1'
#
loop_
_entity.id
_entity.type
_entity.pdbx_description
1 polymer ?
#
loop_
_entity_poly.entity_id
_entity_poly.type
_entity_poly.pdbx_seq_one_letter_code
_entity_poly.pdbx_strand_id
1 'polypeptide(L)'
;MVFEIEGRVLSAEVTSVRSVAWDNLQPNFYLIFSPSMLIDFPSTFMTSFFLDADQKALLSPLLRQFPTMTVLEVDALIEQIRTIVAQVTLAVEFMLVLILMSGAMVLLASIQASLDERMKQFVILRTLGASNQLVRSSLALEFAVLGAFAGLLAALGAELTVYGLEREIFDLDYTPTPWLWALGPILGAGLISVIGMLATRRVLDQSPVAVLRDLA
;
A
#
# COMPACT_ATOMS: atom_id res chain seq x y z
N MET A 1 0.02 -40.79 -23.49
CA MET A 1 -0.71 -39.53 -23.67
C MET A 1 -0.58 -39.14 -25.14
N VAL A 2 -1.64 -38.61 -25.74
CA VAL A 2 -1.63 -38.24 -27.16
C VAL A 2 -1.48 -36.73 -27.26
N PHE A 3 -0.47 -36.28 -28.00
CA PHE A 3 -0.16 -34.88 -28.25
C PHE A 3 -0.42 -34.57 -29.72
N GLU A 4 -0.87 -33.36 -30.02
CA GLU A 4 -1.04 -32.88 -31.39
C GLU A 4 -0.08 -31.71 -31.60
N ILE A 5 0.84 -31.85 -32.55
CA ILE A 5 1.84 -30.83 -32.90
C ILE A 5 1.68 -30.56 -34.38
N GLU A 6 1.33 -29.33 -34.75
CA GLU A 6 1.09 -28.92 -36.15
C GLU A 6 0.14 -29.86 -36.92
N GLY A 7 -0.93 -30.33 -36.26
CA GLY A 7 -1.92 -31.24 -36.87
C GLY A 7 -1.46 -32.70 -37.01
N ARG A 8 -0.26 -33.06 -36.53
CA ARG A 8 0.22 -34.44 -36.46
C ARG A 8 0.09 -34.98 -35.04
N VAL A 9 -0.44 -36.19 -34.95
CA VAL A 9 -0.68 -36.87 -33.67
C VAL A 9 0.57 -37.65 -33.25
N LEU A 10 1.07 -37.37 -32.06
CA LEU A 10 2.23 -38.01 -31.42
C LEU A 10 1.78 -38.71 -30.13
N SER A 11 1.95 -40.03 -30.04
CA SER A 11 1.72 -40.77 -28.80
C SER A 11 3.02 -40.88 -28.02
N ALA A 12 3.05 -40.36 -26.78
CA ALA A 12 4.21 -40.41 -25.90
C ALA A 12 3.82 -40.80 -24.46
N GLU A 13 4.73 -41.47 -23.76
CA GLU A 13 4.58 -41.81 -22.34
C GLU A 13 5.10 -40.67 -21.46
N VAL A 14 4.40 -40.36 -20.35
CA VAL A 14 4.82 -39.33 -19.41
C VAL A 14 5.77 -39.95 -18.40
N THR A 15 7.06 -39.63 -18.48
CA THR A 15 8.09 -40.16 -17.56
C THR A 15 8.27 -39.33 -16.30
N SER A 16 8.10 -38.00 -16.40
CA SER A 16 8.32 -37.07 -15.29
C SER A 16 7.40 -35.86 -15.41
N VAL A 17 7.00 -35.33 -14.27
CA VAL A 17 6.27 -34.06 -14.15
C VAL A 17 7.09 -33.15 -13.25
N ARG A 18 7.25 -31.89 -13.64
CA ARG A 18 7.93 -30.86 -12.84
C ARG A 18 6.93 -29.79 -12.41
N SER A 19 7.10 -29.27 -11.20
CA SER A 19 6.50 -27.98 -10.84
C SER A 19 7.26 -26.86 -11.56
N VAL A 20 6.54 -25.80 -11.90
CA VAL A 20 7.06 -24.65 -12.64
C VAL A 20 6.82 -23.41 -11.80
N ALA A 21 7.87 -22.62 -11.60
CA ALA A 21 7.81 -21.37 -10.86
C ALA A 21 7.51 -20.24 -11.86
N TRP A 22 6.29 -19.69 -11.79
CA TRP A 22 5.78 -18.66 -12.70
C TRP A 22 6.27 -17.24 -12.36
N ASP A 23 6.97 -17.11 -11.24
CA ASP A 23 7.58 -15.89 -10.73
C ASP A 23 8.76 -15.41 -11.59
N ASN A 24 9.50 -16.35 -12.20
CA ASN A 24 10.51 -16.02 -13.19
C ASN A 24 9.86 -15.90 -14.58
N LEU A 25 10.07 -14.76 -15.25
CA LEU A 25 9.58 -14.49 -16.60
C LEU A 25 10.35 -15.28 -17.68
N GLN A 26 10.87 -16.46 -17.34
CA GLN A 26 11.55 -17.33 -18.27
C GLN A 26 10.54 -18.21 -19.03
N PRO A 27 10.87 -18.65 -20.25
CA PRO A 27 10.07 -19.65 -20.95
C PRO A 27 9.96 -20.94 -20.13
N ASN A 28 8.76 -21.21 -19.64
CA ASN A 28 8.54 -22.17 -18.55
C ASN A 28 7.77 -23.44 -18.97
N PHE A 29 7.21 -23.45 -20.19
CA PHE A 29 6.38 -24.54 -20.69
C PHE A 29 7.04 -25.30 -21.84
N TYR A 30 7.89 -26.26 -21.50
CA TYR A 30 8.48 -27.18 -22.47
C TYR A 30 8.07 -28.62 -22.14
N LEU A 31 7.30 -29.24 -23.03
CA LEU A 31 7.19 -30.69 -23.09
C LEU A 31 8.49 -31.18 -23.75
N ILE A 32 9.33 -31.89 -22.99
CA ILE A 32 10.63 -32.38 -23.47
C ILE A 32 10.43 -33.79 -24.02
N PHE A 33 10.62 -33.96 -25.32
CA PHE A 33 10.58 -35.26 -25.98
C PHE A 33 11.99 -35.77 -26.30
N SER A 34 12.13 -37.07 -26.55
CA SER A 34 13.38 -37.62 -27.05
C SER A 34 13.67 -37.08 -28.47
N PRO A 35 14.95 -36.81 -28.82
CA PRO A 35 15.30 -36.22 -30.11
C PRO A 35 14.75 -36.99 -31.32
N SER A 36 14.66 -38.32 -31.21
CA SER A 36 14.16 -39.20 -32.28
C SER A 36 12.68 -39.01 -32.63
N MET A 37 11.87 -38.48 -31.71
CA MET A 37 10.44 -38.27 -31.96
C MET A 37 10.12 -36.95 -32.66
N LEU A 38 11.08 -36.02 -32.72
CA LEU A 38 10.90 -34.65 -33.23
C LEU A 38 11.62 -34.40 -34.56
N ILE A 39 12.32 -35.39 -35.12
CA ILE A 39 13.17 -35.22 -36.33
C ILE A 39 12.39 -34.64 -37.52
N ASP A 40 11.14 -35.05 -37.70
CA ASP A 40 10.30 -34.64 -38.83
C ASP A 40 9.49 -33.35 -38.57
N PHE A 41 9.73 -32.67 -37.44
CA PHE A 41 9.05 -31.42 -37.08
C PHE A 41 9.96 -30.21 -37.33
N PRO A 42 9.42 -29.11 -37.87
CA PRO A 42 10.17 -27.86 -37.98
C PRO A 42 10.52 -27.34 -36.59
N SER A 43 11.74 -26.81 -36.45
CA SER A 43 12.22 -26.25 -35.19
C SER A 43 12.09 -24.73 -35.19
N THR A 44 11.58 -24.18 -34.09
CA THR A 44 11.59 -22.73 -33.82
C THR A 44 12.60 -22.47 -32.71
N PHE A 45 13.52 -21.54 -32.96
CA PHE A 45 14.49 -21.11 -31.95
C PHE A 45 13.94 -19.90 -31.19
N MET A 46 14.06 -19.92 -29.87
CA MET A 46 13.70 -18.82 -29.01
C MET A 46 14.93 -18.43 -28.19
N THR A 47 15.18 -17.13 -28.07
CA THR A 47 16.25 -16.58 -27.25
C THR A 47 15.81 -15.27 -26.63
N SER A 48 16.45 -14.89 -25.54
CA SER A 48 16.28 -13.60 -24.90
C SER A 48 17.64 -12.92 -24.79
N PHE A 49 17.62 -11.60 -24.91
CA PHE A 49 18.79 -10.76 -24.68
C PHE A 49 18.32 -9.45 -24.05
N PHE A 50 19.19 -8.85 -23.25
CA PHE A 50 18.96 -7.51 -22.75
C PHE A 50 19.38 -6.50 -23.82
N LEU A 51 18.54 -5.52 -24.07
CA LEU A 51 18.79 -4.43 -24.99
C LEU A 51 18.48 -3.12 -24.28
N ASP A 52 19.45 -2.22 -24.19
CA ASP A 52 19.23 -0.89 -23.65
C ASP A 52 18.25 -0.10 -24.53
N ALA A 53 17.49 0.80 -23.90
CA ALA A 53 16.41 1.54 -24.55
C ALA A 53 16.91 2.43 -25.71
N ASP A 54 18.15 2.91 -25.65
CA ASP A 54 18.80 3.72 -26.68
C ASP A 54 19.11 2.93 -27.96
N GLN A 55 19.26 1.60 -27.84
CA GLN A 55 19.61 0.71 -28.95
C GLN A 55 18.40 0.10 -29.65
N LYS A 56 17.17 0.38 -29.22
CA LYS A 56 15.93 -0.14 -29.84
C LYS A 56 15.81 0.16 -31.33
N ALA A 57 16.39 1.27 -31.81
CA ALA A 57 16.40 1.61 -33.23
C ALA A 57 17.08 0.53 -34.10
N LEU A 58 17.94 -0.31 -33.53
CA LEU A 58 18.62 -1.42 -34.20
C LEU A 58 17.68 -2.60 -34.51
N LEU A 59 16.52 -2.71 -33.85
CA LEU A 59 15.56 -3.78 -34.09
C LEU A 59 14.87 -3.65 -35.46
N SER A 60 14.54 -2.42 -35.86
CA SER A 60 13.88 -2.14 -37.15
C SER A 60 14.64 -2.68 -38.38
N PRO A 61 15.95 -2.41 -38.56
CA PRO A 61 16.71 -2.99 -39.67
C PRO A 61 16.90 -4.51 -39.55
N LEU A 62 17.02 -5.04 -38.32
CA LEU A 62 17.17 -6.47 -38.09
C LEU A 62 15.92 -7.26 -38.51
N LEU A 63 14.73 -6.78 -38.15
CA LEU A 63 13.45 -7.37 -38.56
C LEU A 63 13.24 -7.32 -40.09
N ARG A 64 13.79 -6.31 -40.77
CA ARG A 64 13.77 -6.25 -42.24
C ARG A 64 14.70 -7.27 -42.89
N GLN A 65 15.85 -7.55 -42.28
CA GLN A 65 16.79 -8.55 -42.78
C GLN A 65 16.33 -9.99 -42.51
N PHE A 66 15.63 -10.20 -41.39
CA PHE A 66 15.14 -11.52 -40.96
C PHE A 66 13.62 -11.49 -40.72
N PRO A 67 12.79 -11.50 -41.79
CA PRO A 67 11.33 -11.37 -41.67
C PRO A 67 10.64 -12.56 -40.99
N THR A 68 11.36 -13.69 -40.84
CA THR A 68 10.89 -14.87 -40.10
C THR A 68 11.12 -14.77 -38.58
N MET A 69 11.74 -13.68 -38.09
CA MET A 69 11.99 -13.46 -36.66
C MET A 69 10.86 -12.62 -36.05
N THR A 70 10.29 -13.11 -34.95
CA THR A 70 9.34 -12.37 -34.12
C THR A 70 10.07 -11.85 -32.88
N VAL A 71 10.05 -10.54 -32.65
CA VAL A 71 10.61 -9.91 -31.45
C VAL A 71 9.47 -9.59 -30.49
N LEU A 72 9.63 -9.99 -29.23
CA LEU A 72 8.70 -9.68 -28.15
C LEU A 72 9.38 -8.72 -27.16
N GLU A 73 8.88 -7.48 -27.09
CA GLU A 73 9.38 -6.45 -26.17
C GLU A 73 8.76 -6.62 -24.78
N VAL A 74 9.42 -7.42 -23.94
CA VAL A 74 8.99 -7.69 -22.56
C VAL A 74 9.03 -6.42 -21.70
N ASP A 75 9.94 -5.49 -21.99
CA ASP A 75 10.06 -4.23 -21.27
C ASP A 75 8.86 -3.31 -21.48
N ALA A 76 8.30 -3.26 -22.70
CA ALA A 76 7.07 -2.50 -22.99
C ALA A 76 5.86 -3.04 -22.21
N LEU A 77 5.76 -4.36 -22.06
CA LEU A 77 4.71 -5.00 -21.24
C LEU A 77 4.89 -4.66 -19.75
N ILE A 78 6.12 -4.72 -19.24
CA ILE A 78 6.42 -4.34 -17.85
C ILE A 78 6.09 -2.87 -17.62
N GLU A 79 6.44 -1.97 -18.55
CA GLU A 79 6.14 -0.54 -18.43
C GLU A 79 4.63 -0.25 -18.44
N GLN A 80 3.88 -0.99 -19.25
CA GLN A 80 2.42 -0.90 -19.25
C GLN A 80 1.84 -1.34 -17.90
N ILE A 81 2.33 -2.44 -17.32
CA ILE A 81 1.92 -2.89 -15.98
C ILE A 81 2.28 -1.84 -14.92
N ARG A 82 3.51 -1.30 -14.95
CA ARG A 82 3.95 -0.21 -14.04
C ARG A 82 3.04 1.01 -14.14
N THR A 83 2.65 1.38 -15.36
CA THR A 83 1.73 2.50 -15.60
C THR A 83 0.35 2.25 -14.98
N ILE A 84 -0.20 1.05 -15.16
CA ILE A 84 -1.49 0.67 -14.56
C ILE A 84 -1.39 0.71 -13.04
N VAL A 85 -0.35 0.11 -12.46
CA VAL A 85 -0.10 0.13 -11.00
C VAL A 85 0.01 1.58 -10.51
N ALA A 86 0.77 2.43 -11.19
CA ALA A 86 0.94 3.84 -10.82
C ALA A 86 -0.40 4.61 -10.85
N GLN A 87 -1.27 4.36 -11.83
CA GLN A 87 -2.59 4.98 -11.90
C GLN A 87 -3.49 4.54 -10.74
N VAL A 88 -3.47 3.25 -10.41
CA VAL A 88 -4.23 2.70 -9.27
C VAL A 88 -3.68 3.28 -7.96
N THR A 89 -2.36 3.33 -7.80
CA THR A 89 -1.72 3.95 -6.64
C THR A 89 -2.13 5.41 -6.49
N LEU A 90 -2.09 6.20 -7.57
CA LEU A 90 -2.52 7.60 -7.55
C LEU A 90 -3.98 7.75 -7.13
N ALA A 91 -4.87 6.89 -7.64
CA ALA A 91 -6.28 6.90 -7.24
C ALA A 91 -6.45 6.60 -5.74
N VAL A 92 -5.72 5.61 -5.21
CA VAL A 92 -5.73 5.27 -3.79
C VAL A 92 -5.14 6.39 -2.93
N GLU A 93 -4.04 7.03 -3.37
CA GLU A 93 -3.45 8.19 -2.69
C GLU A 93 -4.42 9.37 -2.64
N PHE A 94 -5.15 9.61 -3.73
CA PHE A 94 -6.20 10.63 -3.75
C PHE A 94 -7.32 10.31 -2.75
N MET A 95 -7.79 9.06 -2.71
CA MET A 95 -8.76 8.61 -1.71
C MET A 95 -8.22 8.78 -0.28
N LEU A 96 -6.95 8.45 -0.04
CA LEU A 96 -6.30 8.63 1.25
C LEU A 96 -6.36 10.11 1.68
N VAL A 97 -6.03 11.05 0.79
CA VAL A 97 -6.11 12.49 1.09
C VAL A 97 -7.54 12.89 1.45
N LEU A 98 -8.55 12.42 0.71
CA LEU A 98 -9.95 12.71 1.02
C LEU A 98 -10.38 12.13 2.37
N ILE A 99 -9.97 10.89 2.68
CA ILE A 99 -10.27 10.23 3.95
C ILE A 99 -9.61 10.99 5.11
N LEU A 100 -8.35 11.40 4.95
CA LEU A 100 -7.64 12.20 5.96
C LEU A 100 -8.32 13.55 6.17
N MET A 101 -8.75 14.22 5.10
CA MET A 101 -9.52 15.47 5.17
C MET A 101 -10.84 15.28 5.91
N SER A 102 -11.60 14.24 5.59
CA SER A 102 -12.84 13.89 6.29
C SER A 102 -12.58 13.56 7.76
N GLY A 103 -11.54 12.78 8.07
CA GLY A 103 -11.14 12.48 9.44
C GLY A 103 -10.78 13.73 10.25
N ALA A 104 -10.04 14.66 9.64
CA ALA A 104 -9.71 15.94 10.25
C ALA A 104 -10.96 16.81 10.50
N MET A 105 -11.91 16.84 9.55
CA MET A 105 -13.18 17.54 9.72
C MET A 105 -14.01 16.94 10.86
N VAL A 106 -14.11 15.62 10.93
CA VAL A 106 -14.81 14.91 12.02
C VAL A 106 -14.17 15.20 13.37
N LEU A 107 -12.83 15.20 13.44
CA LEU A 107 -12.11 15.57 14.66
C LEU A 107 -12.42 17.01 15.10
N LEU A 108 -12.40 17.96 14.16
CA LEU A 108 -12.74 19.36 14.43
C LEU A 108 -14.19 19.52 14.91
N ALA A 109 -15.13 18.82 14.27
CA ALA A 109 -16.55 18.84 14.66
C ALA A 109 -16.77 18.24 16.05
N SER A 110 -16.10 17.13 16.36
CA SER A 110 -16.13 16.49 17.67
C SER A 110 -15.58 17.39 18.77
N ILE A 111 -14.44 18.05 18.50
CA ILE A 111 -13.87 19.03 19.43
C ILE A 111 -14.87 20.16 19.68
N GLN A 112 -15.44 20.76 18.62
CA GLN A 112 -16.43 21.84 18.71
C GLN A 112 -17.66 21.43 19.54
N ALA A 113 -18.20 20.24 19.31
CA ALA A 113 -19.34 19.72 20.08
C ALA A 113 -19.01 19.53 21.57
N SER A 114 -17.75 19.23 21.91
CA SER A 114 -17.30 19.04 23.30
C SER A 114 -16.92 20.33 24.04
N LEU A 115 -16.89 21.49 23.37
CA LEU A 115 -16.34 22.72 23.95
C LEU A 115 -17.14 23.25 25.14
N ASP A 116 -18.47 23.24 25.05
CA ASP A 116 -19.34 23.77 26.11
C ASP A 116 -19.18 22.97 27.41
N GLU A 117 -19.04 21.65 27.29
CA GLU A 117 -18.81 20.76 28.41
C GLU A 117 -17.40 20.95 29.00
N ARG A 118 -16.37 21.05 28.15
CA ARG A 118 -14.99 21.34 28.57
C ARG A 118 -14.88 22.71 29.25
N MET A 119 -15.62 23.71 28.79
CA MET A 119 -15.62 25.05 29.39
C MET A 119 -16.23 25.04 30.80
N LYS A 120 -17.33 24.32 31.01
CA LYS A 120 -17.93 24.12 32.34
C LYS A 120 -16.94 23.44 33.30
N GLN A 121 -16.28 22.37 32.85
CA GLN A 121 -15.24 21.68 33.62
C GLN A 121 -14.06 22.61 33.97
N PHE A 122 -13.64 23.45 33.01
CA PHE A 122 -12.56 24.42 33.21
C PHE A 122 -12.91 25.47 34.26
N VAL A 123 -14.15 26.00 34.25
CA VAL A 123 -14.62 26.97 35.25
C VAL A 123 -14.62 26.35 36.65
N ILE A 124 -15.10 25.11 36.80
CA ILE A 124 -15.09 24.39 38.08
C ILE A 124 -13.65 24.14 38.57
N LEU A 125 -12.74 23.74 37.69
CA LEU A 125 -11.34 23.53 38.06
C LEU A 125 -10.66 24.85 38.48
N ARG A 126 -11.01 25.97 37.82
CA ARG A 126 -10.51 27.31 38.19
C ARG A 126 -11.03 27.79 39.54
N THR A 127 -12.29 27.55 39.88
CA THR A 127 -12.82 27.93 41.20
C THR A 127 -12.15 27.13 42.33
N LEU A 128 -11.66 25.93 42.02
CA LEU A 128 -10.84 25.09 42.92
C LEU A 128 -9.34 25.42 42.92
N GLY A 129 -8.90 26.41 42.13
CA GLY A 129 -7.50 26.89 42.12
C GLY A 129 -6.56 26.19 41.13
N ALA A 130 -7.08 25.42 40.16
CA ALA A 130 -6.25 24.77 39.15
C ALA A 130 -5.52 25.78 38.24
N SER A 131 -4.24 25.52 37.96
CA SER A 131 -3.43 26.34 37.06
C SER A 131 -3.74 26.03 35.58
N ASN A 132 -3.58 27.01 34.69
CA ASN A 132 -3.73 26.82 33.23
C ASN A 132 -2.79 25.72 32.69
N GLN A 133 -1.65 25.50 33.33
CA GLN A 133 -0.69 24.47 32.95
C GLN A 133 -1.22 23.07 33.21
N LEU A 134 -1.91 22.86 34.34
CA LEU A 134 -2.52 21.57 34.68
C LEU A 134 -3.61 21.16 33.67
N VAL A 135 -4.43 22.13 33.24
CA VAL A 135 -5.50 21.88 32.26
C VAL A 135 -4.90 21.54 30.89
N ARG A 136 -3.89 22.32 30.44
CA ARG A 136 -3.21 22.05 29.16
C ARG A 136 -2.50 20.70 29.16
N SER A 137 -1.84 20.32 30.25
CA SER A 137 -1.18 19.00 30.34
C SER A 137 -2.18 17.85 30.38
N SER A 138 -3.33 18.01 31.05
CA SER A 138 -4.38 17.00 31.07
C SER A 138 -4.94 16.73 29.67
N LEU A 139 -5.26 17.79 28.93
CA LEU A 139 -5.74 17.70 27.55
C LEU A 139 -4.70 17.08 26.60
N ALA A 140 -3.43 17.47 26.75
CA ALA A 140 -2.35 16.87 25.97
C ALA A 140 -2.22 15.37 26.23
N LEU A 141 -2.37 14.93 27.48
CA LEU A 141 -2.35 13.51 27.84
C LEU A 141 -3.56 12.75 27.28
N GLU A 142 -4.76 13.34 27.34
CA GLU A 142 -5.99 12.75 26.77
C GLU A 142 -5.82 12.51 25.25
N PHE A 143 -5.37 13.53 24.51
CA PHE A 143 -5.12 13.39 23.07
C PHE A 143 -3.97 12.45 22.76
N ALA A 144 -2.93 12.38 23.60
CA ALA A 144 -1.82 11.44 23.43
C ALA A 144 -2.29 10.00 23.59
N VAL A 145 -3.15 9.71 24.57
CA VAL A 145 -3.71 8.38 24.81
C VAL A 145 -4.62 7.96 23.65
N LEU A 146 -5.51 8.85 23.21
CA LEU A 146 -6.37 8.61 22.05
C LEU A 146 -5.56 8.38 20.78
N GLY A 147 -4.51 9.19 20.57
CA GLY A 147 -3.57 9.05 19.46
C GLY A 147 -2.78 7.75 19.50
N ALA A 148 -2.30 7.34 20.68
CA ALA A 148 -1.60 6.08 20.85
C ALA A 148 -2.51 4.90 20.49
N PHE A 149 -3.77 4.94 20.92
CA PHE A 149 -4.75 3.90 20.61
C PHE A 149 -5.10 3.85 19.12
N ALA A 150 -5.32 5.01 18.50
CA ALA A 150 -5.54 5.10 17.05
C ALA A 150 -4.32 4.58 16.26
N GLY A 151 -3.11 4.94 16.68
CA GLY A 151 -1.86 4.47 16.09
C GLY A 151 -1.64 2.96 16.25
N LEU A 152 -2.05 2.39 17.38
CA LEU A 152 -2.03 0.94 17.61
C LEU A 152 -2.99 0.22 16.66
N LEU A 153 -4.22 0.72 16.53
CA LEU A 153 -5.20 0.17 15.59
C LEU A 153 -4.73 0.27 14.14
N ALA A 154 -4.08 1.37 13.77
CA ALA A 154 -3.47 1.54 12.46
C ALA A 154 -2.35 0.52 12.21
N ALA A 155 -1.45 0.31 13.17
CA ALA A 155 -0.39 -0.68 13.08
C ALA A 155 -0.95 -2.11 12.94
N LEU A 156 -1.97 -2.45 13.74
CA LEU A 156 -2.65 -3.74 13.67
C LEU A 156 -3.35 -3.95 12.32
N GLY A 157 -4.05 -2.92 11.81
CA GLY A 157 -4.69 -2.99 10.50
C GLY A 157 -3.69 -3.17 9.36
N ALA A 158 -2.55 -2.46 9.42
CA ALA A 158 -1.47 -2.62 8.46
C ALA A 158 -0.87 -4.03 8.49
N GLU A 159 -0.54 -4.53 9.69
CA GLU A 159 0.03 -5.87 9.86
C GLU A 159 -0.91 -6.98 9.36
N LEU A 160 -2.21 -6.88 9.67
CA LEU A 160 -3.21 -7.83 9.18
C LEU A 160 -3.36 -7.77 7.66
N THR A 161 -3.28 -6.58 7.07
CA THR A 161 -3.38 -6.40 5.61
C THR A 161 -2.17 -7.00 4.92
N VAL A 162 -0.95 -6.71 5.41
CA VAL A 162 0.29 -7.29 4.90
C VAL A 162 0.28 -8.81 5.02
N TYR A 163 -0.10 -9.33 6.20
CA TYR A 163 -0.24 -10.77 6.42
C TYR A 163 -1.18 -11.43 5.39
N GLY A 164 -2.34 -10.82 5.13
CA GLY A 164 -3.30 -11.33 4.15
C GLY A 164 -2.77 -11.26 2.72
N LEU A 165 -2.10 -10.17 2.35
CA LEU A 165 -1.48 -10.01 1.03
C LEU A 165 -0.37 -11.04 0.80
N GLU A 166 0.58 -11.13 1.73
CA GLU A 166 1.74 -12.02 1.61
C GLU A 166 1.30 -13.49 1.54
N ARG A 167 0.38 -13.91 2.40
CA ARG A 167 -0.02 -15.32 2.49
C ARG A 167 -1.03 -15.76 1.43
N GLU A 168 -2.08 -14.98 1.20
CA GLU A 168 -3.21 -15.44 0.36
C GLU A 168 -3.10 -15.01 -1.10
N ILE A 169 -2.40 -13.91 -1.38
CA ILE A 169 -2.31 -13.34 -2.74
C ILE A 169 -0.95 -13.59 -3.37
N PHE A 170 0.14 -13.44 -2.60
CA PHE A 170 1.49 -13.51 -3.13
C PHE A 170 2.24 -14.81 -2.82
N ASP A 171 1.69 -15.68 -1.95
CA ASP A 171 2.32 -16.94 -1.52
C ASP A 171 3.77 -16.76 -1.02
N LEU A 172 4.01 -15.65 -0.31
CA LEU A 172 5.30 -15.26 0.27
C LEU A 172 5.36 -15.63 1.75
N ASP A 173 6.57 -15.90 2.24
CA ASP A 173 6.82 -16.06 3.67
C ASP A 173 6.54 -14.75 4.41
N TYR A 174 5.62 -14.81 5.37
CA TYR A 174 5.25 -13.65 6.17
C TYR A 174 6.42 -13.17 7.02
N THR A 175 6.81 -11.90 6.84
CA THR A 175 7.84 -11.26 7.66
C THR A 175 7.21 -10.19 8.54
N PRO A 176 7.04 -10.44 9.86
CA PRO A 176 6.44 -9.44 10.73
C PRO A 176 7.32 -8.18 10.80
N THR A 177 6.68 -7.04 11.05
CA THR A 177 7.35 -5.73 11.15
C THR A 177 7.27 -5.17 12.58
N PRO A 178 8.14 -5.62 13.53
CA PRO A 178 7.99 -5.29 14.95
C PRO A 178 8.06 -3.79 15.26
N TRP A 179 8.83 -3.02 14.46
CA TRP A 179 8.98 -1.59 14.67
C TRP A 179 7.67 -0.82 14.46
N LEU A 180 6.74 -1.35 13.65
CA LEU A 180 5.44 -0.74 13.39
C LEU A 180 4.57 -0.66 14.66
N TRP A 181 4.70 -1.66 15.54
CA TRP A 181 3.97 -1.75 16.81
C TRP A 181 4.38 -0.66 17.81
N ALA A 182 5.63 -0.19 17.75
CA ALA A 182 6.09 0.93 18.53
C ALA A 182 5.83 2.27 17.81
N LEU A 183 6.13 2.32 16.50
CA LEU A 183 6.06 3.56 15.74
C LEU A 183 4.62 4.05 15.57
N GLY A 184 3.66 3.16 15.31
CA GLY A 184 2.25 3.49 15.12
C GLY A 184 1.68 4.28 16.29
N PRO A 185 1.70 3.74 17.53
CA PRO A 185 1.26 4.46 18.72
C PRO A 185 2.02 5.77 18.98
N ILE A 186 3.34 5.80 18.77
CA ILE A 186 4.15 7.02 19.00
C ILE A 186 3.77 8.13 18.02
N LEU A 187 3.67 7.81 16.73
CA LEU A 187 3.26 8.77 15.70
C LEU A 187 1.81 9.20 15.87
N GLY A 188 0.91 8.27 16.16
CA GLY A 188 -0.50 8.56 16.44
C GLY A 188 -0.66 9.48 17.65
N ALA A 189 0.04 9.18 18.75
CA ALA A 189 0.05 10.03 19.95
C ALA A 189 0.55 11.43 19.63
N GLY A 190 1.68 11.56 18.92
CA GLY A 190 2.24 12.85 18.54
C GLY A 190 1.30 13.65 17.63
N LEU A 191 0.79 13.02 16.56
CA LEU A 191 -0.06 13.68 15.56
C LEU A 191 -1.38 14.17 16.16
N ILE A 192 -2.11 13.29 16.87
CA ILE A 192 -3.40 13.66 17.48
C ILE A 192 -3.19 14.67 18.60
N SER A 193 -2.13 14.56 19.39
CA SER A 193 -1.82 15.57 20.42
C SER A 193 -1.57 16.95 19.81
N VAL A 194 -0.77 17.04 18.74
CA VAL A 194 -0.47 18.32 18.07
C VAL A 194 -1.75 18.92 17.49
N ILE A 195 -2.54 18.13 16.75
CA ILE A 195 -3.77 18.61 16.12
C ILE A 195 -4.80 19.01 17.18
N GLY A 196 -5.02 18.16 18.18
CA GLY A 196 -5.97 18.41 19.27
C GLY A 196 -5.61 19.65 20.09
N MET A 197 -4.32 19.86 20.39
CA MET A 197 -3.83 21.08 21.04
C MET A 197 -4.03 22.32 20.15
N LEU A 198 -3.74 22.25 18.85
CA LEU A 198 -3.95 23.37 17.94
C LEU A 198 -5.43 23.75 17.82
N ALA A 199 -6.32 22.76 17.75
CA ALA A 199 -7.76 22.96 17.68
C ALA A 199 -8.33 23.57 18.97
N THR A 200 -7.83 23.15 20.14
CA THR A 200 -8.30 23.64 21.45
C THR A 200 -7.62 24.94 21.91
N ARG A 201 -6.45 25.31 21.36
CA ARG A 201 -5.77 26.58 21.67
C ARG A 201 -6.66 27.80 21.51
N ARG A 202 -7.40 27.90 20.40
CA ARG A 202 -8.35 29.01 20.15
C ARG A 202 -9.45 29.12 21.20
N VAL A 203 -9.79 28.02 21.87
CA VAL A 203 -10.84 27.98 22.90
C VAL A 203 -10.26 28.31 24.27
N LEU A 204 -9.06 27.80 24.57
CA LEU A 204 -8.35 28.10 25.82
C LEU A 204 -7.87 29.55 25.92
N ASP A 205 -7.64 30.21 24.78
CA ASP A 205 -7.20 31.61 24.73
C ASP A 205 -8.38 32.60 24.68
N GLN A 206 -9.64 32.14 24.54
CA GLN A 206 -10.81 33.02 24.71
C GLN A 206 -11.00 33.37 26.18
N SER A 207 -11.17 34.67 26.46
CA SER A 207 -11.22 35.16 27.83
C SER A 207 -12.44 34.57 28.57
N PRO A 208 -12.26 33.98 29.77
CA PRO A 208 -13.35 33.41 30.57
C PRO A 208 -14.45 34.42 30.94
N VAL A 209 -14.13 35.72 30.87
CA VAL A 209 -15.04 36.83 31.19
C VAL A 209 -16.10 37.03 30.10
N ALA A 210 -15.82 36.66 28.84
CA ALA A 210 -16.81 36.73 27.76
C ALA A 210 -17.90 35.65 27.91
N VAL A 211 -17.51 34.43 28.31
CA VAL A 211 -18.43 33.29 28.49
C VAL A 211 -19.31 33.46 29.74
N LEU A 212 -18.79 34.05 30.82
CA LEU A 212 -19.59 34.38 32.01
C LEU A 212 -20.61 35.50 31.76
N ARG A 213 -20.44 36.30 30.69
CA ARG A 213 -21.34 37.39 30.32
C ARG A 213 -22.48 36.94 29.40
N ASP A 214 -22.34 35.80 28.72
CA ASP A 214 -23.42 35.17 27.93
C ASP A 214 -24.30 34.21 28.78
N LEU A 215 -23.83 33.81 29.97
CA LEU A 215 -24.55 32.96 30.91
C LEU A 215 -25.31 33.73 32.02
N ALA A 216 -25.18 35.06 32.05
CA ALA A 216 -25.87 35.97 32.98
C ALA A 216 -26.95 36.77 32.25
#